data_AF-A0A2P9GEA6-F1
#
_entry.id   AF-A0A2P9GEA6-F1
#
_cell.length_a   1.000
_cell.length_b   1.000
_cell.length_c   1.000
_cell.angle_alpha   90.00
_cell.angle_beta   90.00
_cell.angle_gamma   90.00
#
_symmetry.space_group_name_H-M   'P 1'
#
loop_
_entity.id
_entity.type
_entity.pdbx_description
1 polymer ?
#
loop_
_entity_poly.entity_id
_entity_poly.type
_entity_poly.pdbx_seq_one_letter_code
_entity_poly.pdbx_strand_id
1 'polypeptide(L)'
;MLNAAYIFSHIQNYISMSYFYFTYVIIKYIYIYMYIFIYIYLFIYIYLFIFIYLYLFTYIYFYIFIFFHFILKSIQAFHLFKSRMDIEKCYEQSCKNRDKKNESNIKNIYENKKKEIYPPDRDEIGRASWLILHTISANYPDNPSENDKIKHTKFFYAFSNLYPCHICKLDLLNILKKYHLNCNNKINFSTFIFNLHNMINQEIGKDLFPCQDIQTIIEKYKTVD
;
A
#
# COMPACT_ATOMS: atom_id res chain seq x y z
N MET A 1 6.05 -83.04 -82.24
CA MET A 1 5.43 -82.77 -80.92
C MET A 1 6.36 -81.84 -80.16
N LEU A 2 5.98 -80.57 -80.01
CA LEU A 2 6.73 -79.63 -79.16
C LEU A 2 6.80 -80.19 -77.73
N ASN A 3 8.01 -80.25 -77.18
CA ASN A 3 8.30 -80.93 -75.92
C ASN A 3 7.71 -80.12 -74.75
N ALA A 4 6.66 -80.63 -74.10
CA ALA A 4 5.89 -79.93 -73.07
C ALA A 4 6.75 -79.41 -71.90
N ALA A 5 7.89 -80.05 -71.63
CA ALA A 5 8.85 -79.62 -70.61
C ALA A 5 9.47 -78.23 -70.91
N TYR A 6 9.74 -77.91 -72.18
CA TYR A 6 10.31 -76.61 -72.56
C TYR A 6 9.31 -75.48 -72.31
N ILE A 7 8.06 -75.66 -72.74
CA ILE A 7 6.97 -74.69 -72.53
C ILE A 7 6.72 -74.46 -71.03
N PHE A 8 6.68 -75.54 -70.24
CA PHE A 8 6.50 -75.45 -68.79
C PHE A 8 7.63 -74.67 -68.10
N SER A 9 8.89 -74.93 -68.45
CA SER A 9 10.04 -74.21 -67.89
C SER A 9 10.03 -72.71 -68.24
N HIS A 10 9.61 -72.36 -69.46
CA HIS A 10 9.58 -70.98 -69.93
C HIS A 10 8.44 -70.18 -69.27
N ILE A 11 7.30 -70.83 -69.02
CA ILE A 11 6.17 -70.25 -68.26
C ILE A 11 6.57 -70.06 -66.79
N GLN A 12 7.23 -71.04 -66.16
CA GLN A 12 7.66 -70.94 -64.77
C GLN A 12 8.68 -69.81 -64.56
N ASN A 13 9.62 -69.63 -65.49
CA ASN A 13 10.58 -68.52 -65.45
C ASN A 13 9.88 -67.15 -65.61
N TYR A 14 8.90 -67.04 -66.52
CA TYR A 14 8.14 -65.79 -66.69
C TYR A 14 7.31 -65.43 -65.44
N ILE A 15 6.67 -66.41 -64.82
CA ILE A 15 5.93 -66.22 -63.55
C ILE A 15 6.88 -65.75 -62.44
N SER A 16 8.06 -66.37 -62.32
CA SER A 16 9.05 -65.97 -61.31
C SER A 16 9.57 -64.54 -61.52
N MET A 17 9.90 -64.15 -62.76
CA MET A 17 10.36 -62.80 -63.08
C MET A 17 9.26 -61.74 -62.84
N SER A 18 8.01 -62.07 -63.17
CA SER A 18 6.85 -61.21 -62.85
C SER A 18 6.66 -61.04 -61.35
N TYR A 19 6.83 -62.11 -60.56
CA TYR A 19 6.76 -62.05 -59.09
C TYR A 19 7.89 -61.20 -58.48
N PHE A 20 9.13 -61.34 -58.96
CA PHE A 20 10.25 -60.49 -58.51
C PHE A 20 10.04 -59.02 -58.86
N TYR A 21 9.51 -58.73 -60.06
CA TYR A 21 9.19 -57.36 -60.44
C TYR A 21 8.08 -56.77 -59.56
N PHE A 22 7.01 -57.52 -59.31
CA PHE A 22 5.89 -57.08 -58.47
C PHE A 22 6.33 -56.83 -57.01
N THR A 23 7.10 -57.74 -56.42
CA THR A 23 7.65 -57.57 -55.06
C THR A 23 8.61 -56.38 -54.98
N TYR A 24 9.45 -56.16 -55.99
CA TYR A 24 10.32 -54.98 -56.08
C TYR A 24 9.52 -53.66 -56.12
N VAL A 25 8.45 -53.60 -56.93
CA VAL A 25 7.57 -52.43 -57.02
C VAL A 25 6.90 -52.16 -55.68
N ILE A 26 6.40 -53.20 -54.98
CA ILE A 26 5.81 -53.07 -53.66
C ILE A 26 6.82 -52.56 -52.63
N ILE A 27 8.02 -53.12 -52.58
CA ILE A 27 9.06 -52.69 -51.63
C ILE A 27 9.42 -51.23 -51.88
N LYS A 28 9.57 -50.82 -53.15
CA LYS A 28 9.79 -49.40 -53.49
C LYS A 28 8.64 -48.51 -53.06
N TYR A 29 7.39 -48.93 -53.27
CA TYR A 29 6.22 -48.18 -52.85
C TYR A 29 6.16 -48.02 -51.32
N ILE A 30 6.42 -49.11 -50.57
CA ILE A 30 6.49 -49.08 -49.11
C ILE A 30 7.61 -48.15 -48.63
N TYR A 31 8.80 -48.21 -49.25
CA TYR A 31 9.92 -47.34 -48.91
C TYR A 31 9.59 -45.87 -49.14
N ILE A 32 8.99 -45.52 -50.28
CA ILE A 32 8.55 -44.15 -50.59
C ILE A 32 7.50 -43.69 -49.57
N TYR A 33 6.52 -44.54 -49.26
CA TYR A 33 5.48 -44.23 -48.29
C TYR A 33 6.06 -44.00 -46.89
N MET A 34 6.95 -44.88 -46.42
CA MET A 34 7.65 -44.73 -45.15
C MET A 34 8.48 -43.45 -45.10
N TYR A 35 9.21 -43.14 -46.17
CA TYR A 35 10.00 -41.92 -46.26
C TYR A 35 9.13 -40.67 -46.17
N ILE A 36 8.02 -40.61 -46.92
CA ILE A 36 7.05 -39.51 -46.87
C ILE A 36 6.44 -39.39 -45.47
N PHE A 37 6.06 -40.51 -44.86
CA PHE A 37 5.49 -40.53 -43.52
C PHE A 37 6.48 -39.98 -42.47
N ILE A 38 7.73 -40.44 -42.50
CA ILE A 38 8.80 -39.95 -41.61
C ILE A 38 9.03 -38.45 -41.82
N TYR A 39 9.09 -38.01 -43.08
CA TYR A 39 9.28 -36.59 -43.40
C TYR A 39 8.14 -35.72 -42.86
N ILE A 40 6.89 -36.12 -43.07
CA ILE A 40 5.71 -35.42 -42.54
C ILE A 40 5.74 -35.39 -41.01
N TYR A 41 6.03 -36.53 -40.38
CA TYR A 41 6.10 -36.64 -38.92
C TYR A 41 7.17 -35.71 -38.34
N LEU A 42 8.38 -35.71 -38.91
CA LEU A 42 9.47 -34.83 -38.49
C LEU A 42 9.11 -33.36 -38.70
N PHE A 43 8.49 -33.02 -39.83
CA PHE A 43 8.06 -31.66 -40.11
C PHE A 43 7.04 -31.16 -39.08
N ILE A 44 6.01 -31.97 -38.78
CA ILE A 44 5.01 -31.65 -37.75
C ILE A 44 5.66 -31.51 -36.38
N TYR A 45 6.56 -32.44 -36.01
CA TYR A 45 7.26 -32.39 -34.74
C TYR A 45 8.08 -31.11 -34.57
N ILE A 46 8.88 -30.76 -35.59
CA ILE A 46 9.70 -29.53 -35.58
C ILE A 46 8.80 -28.29 -35.52
N TYR A 47 7.72 -28.26 -36.30
CA TYR A 47 6.78 -27.14 -36.30
C TYR A 47 6.14 -26.94 -34.91
N LEU A 48 5.67 -28.02 -34.28
CA LEU A 48 5.09 -27.97 -32.94
C LEU A 48 6.12 -27.55 -31.90
N PHE A 49 7.35 -28.05 -32.00
CA PHE A 49 8.43 -27.66 -31.09
C PHE A 49 8.74 -26.16 -31.17
N ILE A 50 8.89 -25.63 -32.39
CA ILE A 50 9.13 -24.19 -32.62
C ILE A 50 7.96 -23.37 -32.08
N PHE A 51 6.72 -23.79 -32.35
CA PHE A 51 5.53 -23.10 -31.87
C PHE A 51 5.46 -23.04 -30.34
N ILE A 52 5.68 -24.18 -29.67
CA ILE A 52 5.70 -24.25 -28.20
C ILE A 52 6.81 -23.37 -27.63
N TYR A 53 8.01 -23.42 -28.22
CA TYR A 53 9.14 -22.59 -27.79
C TYR A 53 8.82 -21.10 -27.89
N LEU A 54 8.29 -20.64 -29.03
CA LEU A 54 7.90 -19.25 -29.23
C LEU A 54 6.79 -18.81 -28.27
N TYR A 55 5.80 -19.67 -28.02
CA TYR A 55 4.73 -19.41 -27.07
C TYR A 55 5.28 -19.24 -25.64
N LEU A 56 6.12 -20.16 -25.18
CA LEU A 56 6.73 -20.07 -23.85
C LEU A 56 7.62 -18.83 -23.71
N PHE A 57 8.43 -18.53 -24.74
CA PHE A 57 9.29 -17.34 -24.73
C PHE A 57 8.49 -16.04 -24.62
N THR A 58 7.45 -15.89 -25.44
CA THR A 58 6.57 -14.71 -25.41
C THR A 58 5.82 -14.59 -24.08
N TYR A 59 5.33 -15.69 -23.53
CA TYR A 59 4.69 -15.73 -22.21
C TYR A 59 5.63 -15.27 -21.09
N ILE A 60 6.85 -15.82 -21.04
CA ILE A 60 7.87 -15.46 -20.04
C ILE A 60 8.24 -13.98 -20.18
N TYR A 61 8.49 -13.50 -21.40
CA TYR A 61 8.82 -12.11 -21.65
C TYR A 61 7.72 -11.17 -21.17
N PHE A 62 6.46 -11.49 -21.48
CA PHE A 62 5.30 -10.71 -21.04
C PHE A 62 5.17 -10.67 -19.52
N TYR A 63 5.36 -11.81 -18.85
CA TYR A 63 5.33 -11.90 -17.39
C TYR A 63 6.42 -11.04 -16.73
N ILE A 64 7.66 -11.15 -17.25
CA ILE A 64 8.80 -10.34 -16.80
C ILE A 64 8.52 -8.85 -17.00
N PHE A 65 7.99 -8.46 -18.16
CA PHE A 65 7.64 -7.07 -18.46
C PHE A 65 6.59 -6.52 -17.49
N ILE A 66 5.52 -7.28 -17.24
CA ILE A 66 4.49 -6.92 -16.25
C ILE A 66 5.12 -6.76 -14.87
N PHE A 67 5.91 -7.74 -14.42
CA PHE A 67 6.58 -7.70 -13.12
C PHE A 67 7.43 -6.44 -12.98
N PHE A 68 8.31 -6.15 -13.95
CA PHE A 68 9.14 -4.94 -13.92
C PHE A 68 8.31 -3.66 -13.96
N HIS A 69 7.24 -3.59 -14.75
CA HIS A 69 6.36 -2.43 -14.78
C HIS A 69 5.66 -2.20 -13.43
N PHE A 70 5.20 -3.26 -12.75
CA PHE A 70 4.64 -3.16 -11.40
C PHE A 70 5.68 -2.72 -10.36
N ILE A 71 6.90 -3.26 -10.42
CA ILE A 71 8.01 -2.87 -9.53
C ILE A 71 8.42 -1.42 -9.78
N LEU A 72 8.50 -0.97 -11.03
CA LEU A 72 8.83 0.42 -11.34
C LEU A 72 7.74 1.38 -10.85
N LYS A 73 6.46 1.01 -11.01
CA LYS A 73 5.35 1.77 -10.42
C LYS A 73 5.41 1.82 -8.90
N SER A 74 5.78 0.72 -8.23
CA SER A 74 5.90 0.71 -6.77
C SER A 74 7.09 1.54 -6.28
N ILE A 75 8.22 1.52 -6.99
CA ILE A 75 9.39 2.38 -6.71
C ILE A 75 9.02 3.85 -6.92
N GLN A 76 8.34 4.20 -8.02
CA GLN A 76 7.92 5.57 -8.28
C GLN A 76 6.89 6.05 -7.24
N ALA A 77 5.94 5.19 -6.84
CA ALA A 77 5.01 5.48 -5.77
C ALA A 77 5.71 5.67 -4.41
N PHE A 78 6.72 4.85 -4.12
CA PHE A 78 7.56 4.99 -2.93
C PHE A 78 8.38 6.29 -2.94
N HIS A 79 8.92 6.68 -4.10
CA HIS A 79 9.68 7.93 -4.24
C HIS A 79 8.78 9.16 -4.12
N LEU A 80 7.54 9.10 -4.62
CA LEU A 80 6.51 10.13 -4.44
C LEU A 80 6.03 10.20 -2.98
N PHE A 81 5.91 9.04 -2.33
CA PHE A 81 5.59 8.95 -0.90
C PHE A 81 6.71 9.55 -0.03
N LYS A 82 7.98 9.25 -0.35
CA LYS A 82 9.15 9.81 0.33
C LYS A 82 9.29 11.31 0.09
N SER A 83 9.12 11.80 -1.15
CA SER A 83 9.17 13.24 -1.41
C SER A 83 8.01 13.99 -0.75
N ARG A 84 6.84 13.35 -0.55
CA ARG A 84 5.74 13.89 0.25
C ARG A 84 6.09 14.00 1.74
N MET A 85 6.84 13.03 2.29
CA MET A 85 7.37 13.11 3.66
C MET A 85 8.44 14.20 3.81
N ASP A 86 9.30 14.40 2.80
CA ASP A 86 10.38 15.41 2.87
C ASP A 86 9.88 16.86 2.68
N ILE A 87 8.66 17.06 2.15
CA ILE A 87 7.98 18.37 2.06
C ILE A 87 7.40 18.82 3.41
N GLU A 88 7.44 17.99 4.46
CA GLU A 88 6.91 18.28 5.79
C GLU A 88 7.92 19.00 6.73
N LYS A 89 8.65 19.98 6.22
CA LYS A 89 9.13 21.08 7.07
C LYS A 89 8.08 22.18 7.01
N CYS A 90 7.33 22.36 8.10
CA CYS A 90 6.27 23.36 8.28
C CYS A 90 6.70 24.77 7.78
N TYR A 91 6.48 25.09 6.50
CA TYR A 91 6.70 26.44 5.96
C TYR A 91 5.48 27.35 6.14
N GLU A 92 4.31 26.77 6.44
CA GLU A 92 3.07 27.50 6.66
C GLU A 92 3.12 28.38 7.92
N GLN A 93 2.50 29.55 7.85
CA GLN A 93 2.47 30.50 8.95
C GLN A 93 1.73 29.94 10.18
N SER A 94 0.75 29.05 9.97
CA SER A 94 -0.03 28.36 11.01
C SER A 94 0.82 27.45 11.92
N CYS A 95 2.01 27.07 11.45
CA CYS A 95 2.93 26.20 12.18
C CYS A 95 3.98 26.94 13.02
N LYS A 96 4.10 28.26 12.84
CA LYS A 96 5.21 29.02 13.43
C LYS A 96 4.90 29.38 14.88
N ASN A 97 5.92 29.31 15.71
CA ASN A 97 5.91 29.86 17.06
C ASN A 97 6.47 31.29 17.00
N ARG A 98 5.98 32.18 17.87
CA ARG A 98 6.53 33.53 18.01
C ARG A 98 7.89 33.47 18.73
N ASP A 99 8.85 34.25 18.25
CA ASP A 99 10.19 34.32 18.85
C ASP A 99 10.15 34.92 20.27
N LYS A 100 10.47 34.11 21.28
CA LYS A 100 10.50 34.53 22.70
C LYS A 100 11.54 35.61 23.01
N LYS A 101 12.55 35.82 22.15
CA LYS A 101 13.58 36.87 22.33
C LYS A 101 12.99 38.28 22.27
N ASN A 102 11.92 38.50 21.51
CA ASN A 102 11.26 39.81 21.46
C ASN A 102 10.34 40.06 22.65
N GLU A 103 9.95 39.02 23.41
CA GLU A 103 8.97 39.12 24.49
C GLU A 103 9.47 39.90 25.71
N SER A 104 10.79 39.88 25.98
CA SER A 104 11.43 40.65 27.05
C SER A 104 11.59 42.15 26.72
N ASN A 105 11.95 42.47 25.47
CA ASN A 105 11.99 43.86 24.98
C ASN A 105 10.56 44.43 24.82
N ILE A 106 9.60 43.60 24.44
CA ILE A 106 8.16 43.92 24.37
C ILE A 106 7.61 44.18 25.78
N LYS A 107 7.90 43.35 26.80
CA LYS A 107 7.39 43.57 28.17
C LYS A 107 7.68 44.98 28.70
N ASN A 108 8.89 45.50 28.47
CA ASN A 108 9.29 46.85 28.90
C ASN A 108 8.63 47.98 28.07
N ILE A 109 8.17 47.70 26.85
CA ILE A 109 7.45 48.65 25.98
C ILE A 109 5.93 48.62 26.28
N TYR A 110 5.41 47.48 26.76
CA TYR A 110 3.98 47.23 26.92
C TYR A 110 3.38 47.73 28.23
N GLU A 111 4.20 48.19 29.18
CA GLU A 111 3.69 48.95 30.33
C GLU A 111 3.11 50.32 29.92
N ASN A 112 3.37 50.80 28.68
CA ASN A 112 2.93 52.12 28.23
C ASN A 112 2.21 52.17 26.86
N LYS A 113 1.75 51.04 26.28
CA LYS A 113 0.97 51.06 25.03
C LYS A 113 -0.16 50.03 25.02
N LYS A 114 -1.31 50.44 24.47
CA LYS A 114 -2.49 49.61 24.17
C LYS A 114 -2.02 48.29 23.53
N LYS A 115 -2.24 47.16 24.19
CA LYS A 115 -1.81 45.81 23.74
C LYS A 115 -2.27 45.59 22.30
N GLU A 116 -1.36 45.59 21.33
CA GLU A 116 -1.67 45.15 19.97
C GLU A 116 -2.09 43.68 20.03
N ILE A 117 -3.29 43.39 19.54
CA ILE A 117 -3.84 42.02 19.48
C ILE A 117 -3.34 41.40 18.18
N TYR A 118 -2.46 40.43 18.28
CA TYR A 118 -2.00 39.62 17.14
C TYR A 118 -2.78 38.30 17.07
N PRO A 119 -2.88 37.68 15.88
CA PRO A 119 -3.34 36.31 15.76
C PRO A 119 -2.49 35.36 16.62
N PRO A 120 -3.09 34.31 17.20
CA PRO A 120 -2.37 33.39 18.07
C PRO A 120 -1.37 32.54 17.25
N ASP A 121 -0.20 32.30 17.83
CA ASP A 121 0.80 31.39 17.27
C ASP A 121 0.47 29.91 17.54
N ARG A 122 1.27 28.99 16.97
CA ARG A 122 1.05 27.55 17.13
C ARG A 122 1.03 27.11 18.60
N ASP A 123 1.92 27.66 19.42
CA ASP A 123 2.04 27.34 20.84
C ASP A 123 0.85 27.89 21.66
N GLU A 124 0.36 29.09 21.35
CA GLU A 124 -0.81 29.74 21.93
C GLU A 124 -2.09 28.94 21.62
N ILE A 125 -2.32 28.60 20.34
CA ILE A 125 -3.44 27.73 19.93
C ILE A 125 -3.32 26.36 20.59
N GLY A 126 -2.12 25.79 20.64
CA GLY A 126 -1.85 24.51 21.31
C GLY A 126 -2.30 24.50 22.77
N ARG A 127 -1.87 25.49 23.56
CA ARG A 127 -2.27 25.61 24.98
C ARG A 127 -3.78 25.78 25.15
N ALA A 128 -4.40 26.66 24.36
CA ALA A 128 -5.84 26.90 24.41
C ALA A 128 -6.63 25.63 24.05
N SER A 129 -6.15 24.87 23.08
CA SER A 129 -6.76 23.62 22.64
C SER A 129 -6.68 22.55 23.71
N TRP A 130 -5.51 22.37 24.35
CA TRP A 130 -5.39 21.42 25.46
C TRP A 130 -6.31 21.77 26.61
N LEU A 131 -6.47 23.05 26.94
CA LEU A 131 -7.43 23.48 27.95
C LEU A 131 -8.86 23.02 27.60
N ILE A 132 -9.31 23.26 26.36
CA ILE A 132 -10.63 22.82 25.89
C ILE A 132 -10.77 21.29 25.98
N LEU A 133 -9.79 20.54 25.44
CA LEU A 133 -9.88 19.08 25.38
C LEU A 133 -9.88 18.43 26.76
N HIS A 134 -9.00 18.88 27.66
CA HIS A 134 -8.94 18.37 29.03
C HIS A 134 -10.19 18.73 29.83
N THR A 135 -10.73 19.94 29.66
CA THR A 135 -11.99 20.33 30.30
C THR A 135 -13.17 19.53 29.77
N ILE A 136 -13.25 19.27 28.46
CA ILE A 136 -14.28 18.41 27.88
C ILE A 136 -14.21 16.99 28.48
N SER A 137 -13.02 16.40 28.61
CA SER A 137 -12.89 15.06 29.18
C SER A 137 -13.16 15.01 30.68
N ALA A 138 -12.75 16.02 31.44
CA ALA A 138 -12.97 16.10 32.88
C ALA A 138 -14.46 16.20 33.25
N ASN A 139 -15.26 16.86 32.41
CA ASN A 139 -16.71 17.02 32.59
C ASN A 139 -17.54 15.95 31.86
N TYR A 140 -16.89 14.93 31.27
CA TYR A 140 -17.58 13.83 30.62
C TYR A 140 -18.34 12.96 31.65
N PRO A 141 -19.50 12.37 31.34
CA PRO A 141 -20.23 11.56 32.32
C PRO A 141 -19.48 10.30 32.74
N ASP A 142 -19.65 9.88 34.00
CA ASP A 142 -19.14 8.58 34.45
C ASP A 142 -19.86 7.42 33.76
N ASN A 143 -21.16 7.59 33.48
CA ASN A 143 -22.00 6.65 32.72
C ASN A 143 -22.58 7.35 31.49
N PRO A 144 -21.82 7.49 30.38
CA PRO A 144 -22.26 8.20 29.19
C PRO A 144 -23.31 7.42 28.41
N SER A 145 -24.30 8.13 27.85
CA SER A 145 -25.22 7.53 26.88
C SER A 145 -24.52 7.25 25.55
N GLU A 146 -25.09 6.39 24.71
CA GLU A 146 -24.58 6.16 23.35
C GLU A 146 -24.53 7.46 22.53
N ASN A 147 -25.49 8.36 22.76
CA ASN A 147 -25.50 9.67 22.12
C ASN A 147 -24.31 10.54 22.58
N ASP A 148 -23.92 10.49 23.86
CA ASP A 148 -22.76 11.20 24.36
C ASP A 148 -21.47 10.69 23.73
N LYS A 149 -21.31 9.37 23.62
CA LYS A 149 -20.17 8.74 22.94
C LYS A 149 -20.06 9.20 21.48
N ILE A 150 -21.18 9.18 20.76
CA ILE A 150 -21.24 9.61 19.35
C ILE A 150 -20.88 11.09 19.22
N LYS A 151 -21.46 11.96 20.05
CA LYS A 151 -21.19 13.41 20.02
C LYS A 151 -19.71 13.71 20.26
N HIS A 152 -19.11 13.13 21.30
CA HIS A 152 -17.72 13.38 21.65
C HIS A 152 -16.76 12.84 20.60
N THR A 153 -17.04 11.64 20.08
CA THR A 153 -16.26 11.08 18.96
C THR A 153 -16.32 11.99 17.73
N LYS A 154 -17.52 12.38 17.30
CA LYS A 154 -17.68 13.28 16.15
C LYS A 154 -17.00 14.63 16.37
N PHE A 155 -17.15 15.21 17.56
CA PHE A 155 -16.46 16.44 17.94
C PHE A 155 -14.94 16.28 17.80
N PHE A 156 -14.36 15.22 18.35
CA PHE A 156 -12.91 15.04 18.37
C PHE A 156 -12.32 14.85 16.97
N TYR A 157 -12.99 14.07 16.11
CA TYR A 157 -12.60 13.93 14.70
C TYR A 157 -12.75 15.24 13.92
N ALA A 158 -13.85 15.98 14.14
CA ALA A 158 -14.05 17.28 13.50
C ALA A 158 -13.01 18.31 13.96
N PHE A 159 -12.75 18.39 15.27
CA PHE A 159 -11.72 19.22 15.88
C PHE A 159 -10.35 18.94 15.26
N SER A 160 -9.98 17.66 15.19
CA SER A 160 -8.69 17.23 14.61
C SER A 160 -8.58 17.62 13.14
N ASN A 161 -9.66 17.44 12.37
CA ASN A 161 -9.68 17.79 10.96
C ASN A 161 -9.74 19.31 10.69
N LEU A 162 -10.21 20.11 11.64
CA LEU A 162 -10.27 21.56 11.53
C LEU A 162 -9.12 22.27 12.24
N TYR A 163 -8.17 21.52 12.80
CA TYR A 163 -7.08 22.09 13.57
C TYR A 163 -6.21 23.01 12.68
N PRO A 164 -5.93 24.28 13.08
CA PRO A 164 -5.36 25.28 12.16
C PRO A 164 -3.93 24.99 11.68
N CYS A 165 -3.12 24.30 12.49
CA CYS A 165 -1.77 23.89 12.12
C CYS A 165 -1.83 22.62 11.26
N HIS A 166 -1.40 22.70 9.99
CA HIS A 166 -1.52 21.61 9.03
C HIS A 166 -0.81 20.32 9.47
N ILE A 167 0.47 20.40 9.85
CA ILE A 167 1.22 19.23 10.33
C ILE A 167 0.59 18.67 11.61
N CYS A 168 0.28 19.54 12.57
CA CYS A 168 -0.36 19.13 13.82
C CYS A 168 -1.70 18.39 13.58
N LYS A 169 -2.48 18.84 12.59
CA LYS A 169 -3.71 18.18 12.13
C LYS A 169 -3.42 16.78 11.58
N LEU A 170 -2.43 16.65 10.68
CA LEU A 170 -2.09 15.37 10.06
C LEU A 170 -1.62 14.36 11.11
N ASP A 171 -0.75 14.78 12.03
CA ASP A 171 -0.25 13.96 13.14
C ASP A 171 -1.39 13.50 14.04
N LEU A 172 -2.25 14.43 14.49
CA LEU A 172 -3.39 14.09 15.34
C LEU A 172 -4.35 13.10 14.67
N LEU A 173 -4.62 13.26 13.37
CA LEU A 173 -5.44 12.31 12.61
C LEU A 173 -4.78 10.93 12.49
N ASN A 174 -3.45 10.87 12.37
CA ASN A 174 -2.71 9.60 12.33
C ASN A 174 -2.74 8.89 13.70
N ILE A 175 -2.58 9.63 14.79
CA ILE A 175 -2.72 9.08 16.15
C ILE A 175 -4.14 8.50 16.34
N LEU A 176 -5.17 9.23 15.91
CA LEU A 176 -6.56 8.78 16.04
C LEU A 176 -6.88 7.51 15.24
N LYS A 177 -6.26 7.33 14.07
CA LYS A 177 -6.37 6.09 13.30
C LYS A 177 -5.72 4.90 14.00
N LYS A 178 -4.67 5.14 14.80
CA LYS A 178 -3.88 4.08 15.45
C LYS A 178 -4.43 3.68 16.82
N TYR A 179 -4.82 4.65 17.65
CA TYR A 179 -5.15 4.39 19.05
C TYR A 179 -6.65 4.40 19.36
N HIS A 180 -7.48 4.95 18.45
CA HIS A 180 -8.93 5.11 18.58
C HIS A 180 -9.40 5.84 19.86
N LEU A 181 -10.39 6.72 19.74
CA LEU A 181 -10.92 7.45 20.88
C LEU A 181 -11.69 6.49 21.83
N ASN A 182 -11.33 6.46 23.12
CA ASN A 182 -12.02 5.66 24.12
C ASN A 182 -12.98 6.51 24.96
N CYS A 183 -14.27 6.49 24.61
CA CYS A 183 -15.33 7.26 25.29
C CYS A 183 -16.21 6.39 26.20
N ASN A 184 -15.70 5.28 26.77
CA ASN A 184 -16.56 4.38 27.55
C ASN A 184 -17.06 5.00 28.87
N ASN A 185 -16.24 5.84 29.50
CA ASN A 185 -16.55 6.59 30.73
C ASN A 185 -15.56 7.77 30.87
N LYS A 186 -15.78 8.63 31.86
CA LYS A 186 -14.94 9.79 32.19
C LYS A 186 -13.45 9.44 32.33
N ILE A 187 -13.14 8.38 33.06
CA ILE A 187 -11.76 7.94 33.33
C ILE A 187 -11.06 7.55 32.03
N ASN A 188 -11.70 6.71 31.22
CA ASN A 188 -11.15 6.24 29.95
C ASN A 188 -10.90 7.40 28.98
N PHE A 189 -11.86 8.32 28.88
CA PHE A 189 -11.75 9.45 27.96
C PHE A 189 -10.67 10.43 28.43
N SER A 190 -10.63 10.76 29.72
CA SER A 190 -9.58 11.62 30.29
C SER A 190 -8.20 11.00 30.17
N THR A 191 -8.08 9.68 30.39
CA THR A 191 -6.83 8.93 30.18
C THR A 191 -6.35 9.02 28.74
N PHE A 192 -7.27 8.89 27.77
CA PHE A 192 -6.93 9.04 26.36
C PHE A 192 -6.39 10.44 26.05
N ILE A 193 -7.07 11.50 26.50
CA ILE A 193 -6.63 12.89 26.28
C ILE A 193 -5.29 13.18 26.95
N PHE A 194 -5.09 12.67 28.17
CA PHE A 194 -3.83 12.76 28.89
C PHE A 194 -2.67 12.10 28.13
N ASN A 195 -2.85 10.83 27.72
CA ASN A 195 -1.84 10.10 26.98
C ASN A 195 -1.52 10.75 25.64
N LEU A 196 -2.54 11.22 24.92
CA LEU A 196 -2.38 11.98 23.69
C LEU A 196 -1.51 13.23 23.91
N HIS A 197 -1.78 14.02 24.96
CA HIS A 197 -0.98 15.21 25.25
C HIS A 197 0.48 14.84 25.54
N ASN A 198 0.74 13.75 26.27
CA ASN A 198 2.10 13.28 26.53
C ASN A 198 2.82 12.76 25.27
N MET A 199 2.11 12.10 24.35
CA MET A 199 2.68 11.73 23.04
C MET A 199 3.15 12.97 22.29
N ILE A 200 2.32 14.02 22.23
CA ILE A 200 2.70 15.28 21.59
C ILE A 200 3.85 15.97 22.33
N ASN A 201 3.87 15.97 23.67
CA ASN A 201 5.00 16.50 24.45
C ASN A 201 6.31 15.80 24.07
N GLN A 202 6.29 14.47 24.00
CA GLN A 202 7.46 13.69 23.59
C GLN A 202 7.92 14.04 22.16
N GLU A 203 7.00 14.15 21.21
CA GLU A 203 7.29 14.50 19.81
C GLU A 203 7.93 15.89 19.67
N ILE A 204 7.48 16.87 20.46
CA ILE A 204 8.02 18.24 20.43
C ILE A 204 9.17 18.46 21.42
N GLY A 205 9.70 17.39 22.03
CA GLY A 205 10.85 17.44 22.95
C GLY A 205 10.58 18.12 24.29
N LYS A 206 9.31 18.14 24.75
CA LYS A 206 8.93 18.57 26.10
C LYS A 206 8.92 17.38 27.05
N ASP A 207 9.09 17.68 28.33
CA ASP A 207 8.98 16.69 29.38
C ASP A 207 7.59 16.04 29.40
N LEU A 208 7.57 14.74 29.70
CA LEU A 208 6.34 14.02 29.96
C LEU A 208 5.71 14.54 31.25
N PHE A 209 4.41 14.79 31.24
CA PHE A 209 3.68 15.05 32.47
C PHE A 209 3.56 13.73 33.24
N PRO A 210 4.01 13.64 34.50
CA PRO A 210 3.93 12.41 35.27
C PRO A 210 2.47 12.10 35.61
N CYS A 211 1.98 10.92 35.21
CA CYS A 211 0.69 10.43 35.68
C CYS A 211 0.89 9.57 36.92
N GLN A 212 0.53 10.08 38.09
CA GLN A 212 0.43 9.26 39.30
C GLN A 212 -1.00 8.74 39.44
N ASP A 213 -1.98 9.63 39.27
CA ASP A 213 -3.41 9.31 39.27
C ASP A 213 -4.12 10.19 38.23
N ILE A 214 -4.96 9.57 37.40
CA ILE A 214 -5.77 10.30 36.42
C ILE A 214 -6.82 11.18 37.08
N GLN A 215 -7.26 10.83 38.30
CA GLN A 215 -8.23 11.61 39.05
C GLN A 215 -7.71 13.02 39.36
N THR A 216 -6.41 13.16 39.67
CA THR A 216 -5.78 14.48 39.87
C THR A 216 -5.82 15.34 38.61
N ILE A 217 -5.72 14.72 37.43
CA ILE A 217 -5.84 15.43 36.15
C ILE A 217 -7.29 15.85 35.91
N ILE A 218 -8.25 14.96 36.17
CA ILE A 218 -9.68 15.26 36.04
C ILE A 218 -10.05 16.46 36.94
N GLU A 219 -9.64 16.44 38.21
CA GLU A 219 -9.91 17.51 39.17
C GLU A 219 -9.31 18.85 38.74
N LYS A 220 -8.09 18.83 38.17
CA LYS A 220 -7.43 20.04 37.68
C LYS A 220 -8.22 20.77 36.57
N TYR A 221 -8.98 20.04 35.76
CA TYR A 221 -9.68 20.59 34.59
C TYR A 221 -11.20 20.57 34.70
N LYS A 222 -11.75 20.06 35.81
CA LYS A 222 -13.19 20.12 36.12
C LYS A 222 -13.62 21.58 36.21
N THR A 223 -14.78 21.92 35.63
CA THR A 223 -15.31 23.29 35.77
C THR A 223 -15.81 23.52 37.19
N VAL A 224 -15.83 24.77 37.63
CA VAL A 224 -16.42 25.14 38.92
C VAL A 224 -17.88 24.70 38.99
N ASP A 225 -18.28 24.17 40.14
CA ASP A 225 -19.66 23.76 40.43
C ASP A 225 -20.59 24.98 40.59
#